data_AF-A0A957BG99-F1
#
_entry.id   AF-A0A957BG99-F1
#
_cell.length_a   1.000
_cell.length_b   1.000
_cell.length_c   1.000
_cell.angle_alpha   90.00
_cell.angle_beta   90.00
_cell.angle_gamma   90.00
#
_symmetry.space_group_name_H-M   'P 1'
#
loop_
_entity.id
_entity.type
_entity.pdbx_description
1 polymer ?
#
loop_
_entity_poly.entity_id
_entity_poly.type
_entity_poly.pdbx_seq_one_letter_code
_entity_poly.pdbx_strand_id
1 'polypeptide(L)'
;FGPFEPTNNTDLTIDVLLTQYVSDSPPPPSSRIEGVLTNFDINFADIITITFDELRFVKEDNKKLDVHVDIPDDGIKFGGPLKFLNELEKYLDPASFADPPVLDISPSGVTVGYTLMLPPLAVGVLTLKDVGLGAALSLPFGGGPEDKMRVRFNLSERQAPFNLAVMIFAGGGFFAISLGADGLEVLEIALEFGGSASLDIGVASGGISVMAGFYFKLERNPDRIELTAYIRLNGYLSVLGIINISVEFYLELSYKEFPGGKSKLTGRATVTVKVEVLFFSASVKMTVERKFSGNADDPTFSEMLEPGDWFEYGEAFA
;
A
#
# COMPACT_ATOMS: atom_id res chain seq x y z
N PHE A 1 -3.02 2.58 -21.25
CA PHE A 1 -3.37 1.15 -21.34
C PHE A 1 -3.99 0.80 -20.01
N GLY A 2 -5.27 0.41 -20.02
CA GLY A 2 -5.98 0.03 -18.80
C GLY A 2 -5.48 -1.32 -18.29
N PRO A 3 -5.80 -1.71 -17.06
CA PRO A 3 -5.26 -2.92 -16.44
C PRO A 3 -5.90 -4.21 -16.95
N PHE A 4 -6.98 -4.12 -17.73
CA PHE A 4 -7.65 -5.27 -18.30
C PHE A 4 -6.92 -5.77 -19.54
N GLU A 5 -6.50 -7.03 -19.52
CA GLU A 5 -5.85 -7.73 -20.62
C GLU A 5 -6.71 -8.93 -21.03
N PRO A 6 -7.40 -8.86 -22.20
CA PRO A 6 -8.13 -10.01 -22.70
C PRO A 6 -7.15 -11.10 -23.17
N THR A 7 -7.43 -12.35 -22.80
CA THR A 7 -6.75 -13.53 -23.35
C THR A 7 -7.39 -13.93 -24.68
N ASN A 8 -6.82 -14.94 -25.37
CA ASN A 8 -7.32 -15.40 -26.66
C ASN A 8 -8.77 -15.94 -26.62
N ASN A 9 -9.31 -16.27 -25.44
CA ASN A 9 -10.63 -16.85 -25.23
C ASN A 9 -11.52 -16.00 -24.31
N THR A 10 -11.23 -14.70 -24.15
CA THR A 10 -12.09 -13.82 -23.34
C THR A 10 -13.47 -13.69 -23.96
N ASP A 11 -14.50 -13.97 -23.16
CA ASP A 11 -15.90 -13.78 -23.55
C ASP A 11 -16.67 -13.04 -22.46
N LEU A 12 -17.51 -12.08 -22.87
CA LEU A 12 -18.42 -11.35 -22.00
C LEU A 12 -19.86 -11.58 -22.47
N THR A 13 -20.62 -12.31 -21.67
CA THR A 13 -22.05 -12.52 -21.88
C THR A 13 -22.84 -11.70 -20.86
N ILE A 14 -23.84 -10.96 -21.34
CA ILE A 14 -24.80 -10.23 -20.48
C ILE A 14 -26.21 -10.64 -20.89
N ASP A 15 -26.88 -11.37 -20.00
CA ASP A 15 -28.27 -11.79 -20.15
C ASP A 15 -29.18 -10.92 -19.30
N VAL A 16 -30.17 -10.30 -19.95
CA VAL A 16 -31.18 -9.46 -19.29
C VAL A 16 -32.56 -10.07 -19.53
N LEU A 17 -33.19 -10.54 -18.46
CA LEU A 17 -34.55 -11.06 -18.48
C LEU A 17 -35.50 -10.07 -17.80
N LEU A 18 -36.44 -9.53 -18.59
CA LEU A 18 -37.54 -8.70 -18.12
C LEU A 18 -38.84 -9.49 -18.23
N THR A 19 -39.51 -9.70 -17.09
CA THR A 19 -40.82 -10.36 -17.06
C THR A 19 -41.89 -9.33 -16.73
N GLN A 20 -42.80 -9.11 -17.68
CA GLN A 20 -43.97 -8.28 -17.52
C GLN A 20 -45.22 -9.11 -17.79
N TYR A 21 -46.18 -9.05 -16.87
CA TYR A 21 -47.47 -9.72 -17.02
C TYR A 21 -48.48 -8.78 -17.68
N VAL A 22 -49.21 -9.29 -18.67
CA VAL A 22 -50.33 -8.59 -19.30
C VAL A 22 -51.62 -9.22 -18.77
N SER A 23 -52.17 -8.67 -17.69
CA SER A 23 -53.46 -9.08 -17.10
C SER A 23 -54.14 -7.88 -16.42
N ASP A 24 -55.41 -8.01 -16.04
CA ASP A 24 -56.18 -6.96 -15.34
C ASP A 24 -55.65 -6.66 -13.91
N SER A 25 -54.80 -7.53 -13.37
CA SER A 25 -54.03 -7.31 -12.14
C SER A 25 -52.71 -8.08 -12.23
N PRO A 26 -51.68 -7.50 -12.88
CA PRO A 26 -50.42 -8.17 -13.06
C PRO A 26 -49.62 -8.18 -11.76
N PRO A 27 -48.88 -9.26 -11.45
CA PRO A 27 -47.78 -9.21 -10.50
C PRO A 27 -46.82 -8.04 -10.86
N PRO A 28 -46.10 -7.48 -9.87
CA PRO A 28 -45.07 -6.50 -10.17
C PRO A 28 -44.07 -7.08 -11.19
N PRO A 29 -43.62 -6.27 -12.17
CA PRO A 29 -42.63 -6.71 -13.14
C PRO A 29 -41.38 -7.15 -12.40
N SER A 30 -40.71 -8.18 -12.94
CA SER A 30 -39.46 -8.67 -12.37
C SER A 30 -38.32 -8.55 -13.38
N SER A 31 -37.15 -8.16 -12.88
CA SER A 31 -35.91 -8.10 -13.63
C SER A 31 -34.87 -9.08 -13.09
N ARG A 32 -34.13 -9.71 -14.01
CA ARG A 32 -32.93 -10.47 -13.72
C ARG A 32 -31.85 -10.06 -14.70
N ILE A 33 -30.70 -9.67 -14.18
CA ILE A 33 -29.50 -9.35 -14.95
C ILE A 33 -28.44 -10.34 -14.54
N GLU A 34 -27.86 -11.04 -15.50
CA GLU A 34 -26.76 -11.97 -15.31
C GLU A 34 -25.63 -11.57 -16.25
N GLY A 35 -24.45 -11.35 -15.70
CA GLY A 35 -23.24 -11.07 -16.47
C GLY A 35 -22.19 -12.12 -16.15
N VAL A 36 -21.54 -12.64 -17.18
CA VAL A 36 -20.45 -13.61 -17.09
C VAL A 36 -19.30 -13.12 -17.94
N LEU A 37 -18.15 -12.91 -17.33
CA LEU A 37 -16.89 -12.56 -18.00
C LEU A 37 -15.89 -13.67 -17.76
N THR A 38 -15.32 -14.25 -18.81
CA THR A 38 -14.41 -15.39 -18.70
C THR A 38 -13.04 -15.10 -19.26
N ASN A 39 -12.03 -15.83 -18.77
CA ASN A 39 -10.65 -15.88 -19.28
C ASN A 39 -10.01 -14.50 -19.50
N PHE A 40 -9.78 -13.73 -18.44
CA PHE A 40 -9.16 -12.41 -18.55
C PHE A 40 -8.12 -12.18 -17.47
N ASP A 41 -7.16 -11.32 -17.79
CA ASP A 41 -6.11 -10.90 -16.85
C ASP A 41 -6.36 -9.46 -16.39
N ILE A 42 -6.06 -9.20 -15.12
CA ILE A 42 -5.88 -7.85 -14.59
C ILE A 42 -4.39 -7.67 -14.28
N ASN A 43 -3.73 -6.85 -15.11
CA ASN A 43 -2.32 -6.52 -14.98
C ASN A 43 -2.14 -5.17 -14.25
N PHE A 44 -1.49 -5.26 -13.10
CA PHE A 44 -1.09 -4.14 -12.25
C PHE A 44 0.33 -3.70 -12.59
N ALA A 45 0.49 -3.11 -13.78
CA ALA A 45 1.75 -2.51 -14.25
C ALA A 45 2.96 -3.46 -14.20
N ASP A 46 2.75 -4.73 -14.55
CA ASP A 46 3.71 -5.84 -14.52
C ASP A 46 4.29 -6.13 -13.13
N ILE A 47 3.68 -5.59 -12.07
CA ILE A 47 4.04 -5.83 -10.66
C ILE A 47 3.19 -6.97 -10.10
N ILE A 48 1.92 -7.04 -10.47
CA ILE A 48 1.00 -8.12 -10.11
C ILE A 48 0.12 -8.40 -11.32
N THR A 49 -0.08 -9.66 -11.66
CA THR A 49 -1.06 -10.09 -12.65
C THR A 49 -2.01 -11.06 -11.97
N ILE A 50 -3.32 -10.80 -12.09
CA ILE A 50 -4.36 -11.69 -11.59
C ILE A 50 -5.14 -12.22 -12.79
N THR A 51 -5.07 -13.53 -13.03
CA THR A 51 -5.83 -14.25 -14.04
C THR A 51 -7.15 -14.71 -13.45
N PHE A 52 -8.23 -14.53 -14.20
CA PHE A 52 -9.58 -14.95 -13.84
C PHE A 52 -10.10 -15.94 -14.88
N ASP A 53 -10.58 -17.09 -14.40
CA ASP A 53 -11.27 -18.06 -15.23
C ASP A 53 -12.72 -17.60 -15.47
N GLU A 54 -13.40 -17.15 -14.40
CA GLU A 54 -14.78 -16.65 -14.46
C GLU A 54 -15.03 -15.52 -13.44
N LEU A 55 -15.73 -14.47 -13.87
CA LEU A 55 -16.39 -13.49 -13.02
C LEU A 55 -17.87 -13.47 -13.40
N ARG A 56 -18.73 -13.95 -12.51
CA ARG A 56 -20.18 -14.02 -12.71
C ARG A 56 -20.91 -13.18 -11.67
N PHE A 57 -21.84 -12.34 -12.12
CA PHE A 57 -22.73 -11.60 -11.22
C PHE A 57 -24.19 -11.79 -11.62
N VAL A 58 -25.06 -11.95 -10.62
CA VAL A 58 -26.51 -12.10 -10.81
C VAL A 58 -27.23 -11.10 -9.92
N LYS A 59 -28.02 -10.22 -10.55
CA LYS A 59 -28.92 -9.30 -9.86
C LYS A 59 -30.36 -9.68 -10.15
N GLU A 60 -31.07 -10.09 -9.11
CA GLU A 60 -32.52 -10.34 -9.14
C GLU A 60 -33.24 -9.35 -8.23
N ASP A 61 -34.48 -9.03 -8.57
CA ASP A 61 -35.33 -8.17 -7.75
C ASP A 61 -35.52 -8.75 -6.34
N ASN A 62 -35.42 -7.88 -5.33
CA ASN A 62 -35.52 -8.22 -3.91
C ASN A 62 -34.49 -9.24 -3.40
N LYS A 63 -33.47 -9.60 -4.19
CA LYS A 63 -32.31 -10.37 -3.73
C LYS A 63 -31.05 -9.51 -3.67
N LYS A 64 -30.13 -9.90 -2.78
CA LYS A 64 -28.77 -9.34 -2.75
C LYS A 64 -28.08 -9.69 -4.08
N LEU A 65 -27.16 -8.82 -4.52
CA LEU A 65 -26.29 -9.11 -5.65
C LEU A 65 -25.49 -10.38 -5.33
N ASP A 66 -25.59 -11.38 -6.18
CA ASP A 66 -24.79 -12.60 -6.09
C ASP A 66 -23.57 -12.43 -7.01
N VAL A 67 -22.38 -12.67 -6.48
CA VAL A 67 -21.11 -12.51 -7.20
C VAL A 67 -20.27 -13.75 -6.97
N HIS A 68 -19.88 -14.40 -8.06
CA HIS A 68 -19.00 -15.54 -8.10
C HIS A 68 -17.72 -15.16 -8.85
N VAL A 69 -16.58 -15.52 -8.29
CA VAL A 69 -15.26 -15.23 -8.83
C VAL A 69 -14.47 -16.53 -8.80
N ASP A 70 -13.92 -16.93 -9.95
CA ASP A 70 -13.06 -18.08 -10.11
C ASP A 70 -11.67 -17.64 -10.58
N ILE A 71 -10.65 -17.99 -9.80
CA ILE A 71 -9.25 -17.65 -10.02
C ILE A 71 -8.48 -18.98 -9.97
N PRO A 72 -7.73 -19.33 -11.03
CA PRO A 72 -6.97 -20.58 -11.07
C PRO A 72 -5.84 -20.58 -10.05
N ASP A 73 -5.31 -21.77 -9.74
CA ASP A 73 -4.28 -21.94 -8.72
C ASP A 73 -2.99 -21.14 -8.96
N ASP A 74 -2.61 -20.94 -10.22
CA ASP A 74 -1.48 -20.09 -10.63
C ASP A 74 -1.91 -18.70 -11.11
N GLY A 75 -3.11 -18.29 -10.71
CA GLY A 75 -3.77 -17.08 -11.19
C GLY A 75 -3.17 -15.80 -10.64
N ILE A 76 -2.40 -15.83 -9.55
CA ILE A 76 -1.77 -14.63 -8.97
C ILE A 76 -0.26 -14.69 -9.20
N LYS A 77 0.25 -13.82 -10.08
CA LYS A 77 1.67 -13.72 -10.42
C LYS A 77 2.24 -12.40 -9.98
N PHE A 78 3.31 -12.43 -9.19
CA PHE A 78 4.06 -11.25 -8.78
C PHE A 78 5.24 -11.00 -9.73
N GLY A 79 5.26 -9.84 -10.37
CA GLY A 79 6.31 -9.40 -11.27
C GLY A 79 7.28 -8.40 -10.65
N GLY A 80 8.22 -7.93 -11.46
CA GLY A 80 9.20 -6.91 -11.09
C GLY A 80 9.92 -7.17 -9.75
N PRO A 81 9.97 -6.18 -8.83
CA PRO A 81 10.64 -6.32 -7.54
C PRO A 81 9.88 -7.23 -6.56
N LEU A 82 8.62 -7.58 -6.83
CA LEU A 82 7.81 -8.48 -6.00
C LEU A 82 7.95 -9.94 -6.41
N LYS A 83 8.77 -10.27 -7.41
CA LYS A 83 8.95 -11.65 -7.91
C LYS A 83 9.37 -12.66 -6.84
N PHE A 84 9.99 -12.21 -5.75
CA PHE A 84 10.32 -13.07 -4.60
C PHE A 84 9.06 -13.61 -3.89
N LEU A 85 7.93 -12.92 -4.03
CA LEU A 85 6.61 -13.38 -3.58
C LEU A 85 6.04 -14.49 -4.47
N ASN A 86 6.63 -14.87 -5.60
CA ASN A 86 6.14 -16.08 -6.31
C ASN A 86 6.46 -17.36 -5.54
N GLU A 87 7.40 -17.35 -4.59
CA GLU A 87 7.53 -18.46 -3.63
C GLU A 87 6.34 -18.54 -2.67
N LEU A 88 5.60 -17.43 -2.49
CA LEU A 88 4.36 -17.31 -1.71
C LEU A 88 3.21 -18.06 -2.38
N GLU A 89 3.16 -18.06 -3.71
CA GLU A 89 2.11 -18.67 -4.55
C GLU A 89 1.87 -20.13 -4.17
N LYS A 90 2.94 -20.87 -3.86
CA LYS A 90 2.88 -22.29 -3.43
C LYS A 90 2.15 -22.51 -2.10
N TYR A 91 1.96 -21.45 -1.32
CA TYR A 91 1.26 -21.45 -0.03
C TYR A 91 -0.09 -20.73 -0.10
N LEU A 92 -0.43 -20.13 -1.25
CA LEU A 92 -1.76 -19.61 -1.50
C LEU A 92 -2.63 -20.79 -1.93
N ASP A 93 -3.52 -21.24 -1.04
CA ASP A 93 -4.58 -22.15 -1.45
C ASP A 93 -5.74 -21.30 -2.03
N PRO A 94 -6.03 -21.41 -3.33
CA PRO A 94 -7.14 -20.71 -4.01
C PRO A 94 -8.48 -21.00 -3.35
N ALA A 95 -8.65 -22.19 -2.77
CA ALA A 95 -9.85 -22.56 -2.03
C ALA A 95 -10.01 -21.74 -0.74
N SER A 96 -8.94 -21.16 -0.20
CA SER A 96 -9.05 -20.21 0.92
C SER A 96 -9.78 -18.93 0.50
N PHE A 97 -9.70 -18.53 -0.77
CA PHE A 97 -10.40 -17.34 -1.30
C PHE A 97 -11.91 -17.56 -1.51
N ALA A 98 -12.41 -18.79 -1.32
CA ALA A 98 -13.79 -19.17 -1.63
C ALA A 98 -14.83 -18.92 -0.50
N ASP A 99 -14.42 -18.42 0.67
CA ASP A 99 -15.30 -18.22 1.84
C ASP A 99 -15.59 -16.72 2.08
N PRO A 100 -16.82 -16.35 2.50
CA PRO A 100 -17.57 -15.29 1.86
C PRO A 100 -16.83 -13.94 1.87
N PRO A 101 -16.80 -13.25 0.72
CA PRO A 101 -16.15 -11.97 0.62
C PRO A 101 -16.80 -10.98 1.60
N VAL A 102 -15.96 -10.13 2.18
CA VAL A 102 -16.39 -8.92 2.87
C VAL A 102 -17.17 -8.08 1.88
N LEU A 103 -18.49 -8.07 2.05
CA LEU A 103 -19.41 -7.28 1.26
C LEU A 103 -19.80 -6.05 2.06
N ASP A 104 -19.27 -4.90 1.66
CA ASP A 104 -19.67 -3.60 2.17
C ASP A 104 -20.59 -2.91 1.16
N ILE A 105 -21.83 -2.61 1.57
CA ILE A 105 -22.83 -1.95 0.74
C ILE A 105 -23.08 -0.56 1.32
N SER A 106 -22.67 0.45 0.57
CA SER A 106 -22.92 1.85 0.88
C SER A 106 -23.89 2.47 -0.13
N PRO A 107 -24.59 3.57 0.20
CA PRO A 107 -25.38 4.32 -0.77
C PRO A 107 -24.56 4.83 -1.97
N SER A 108 -23.24 4.97 -1.80
CA SER A 108 -22.29 5.40 -2.82
C SER A 108 -21.75 4.26 -3.71
N GLY A 109 -21.95 3.00 -3.34
CA GLY A 109 -21.36 1.85 -4.05
C GLY A 109 -21.29 0.57 -3.24
N VAL A 110 -20.92 -0.51 -3.90
CA VAL A 110 -20.64 -1.82 -3.32
C VAL A 110 -19.14 -2.08 -3.36
N THR A 111 -18.56 -2.48 -2.24
CA THR A 111 -17.21 -3.05 -2.20
C THR A 111 -17.30 -4.51 -1.84
N VAL A 112 -16.74 -5.35 -2.70
CA VAL A 112 -16.58 -6.79 -2.48
C VAL A 112 -15.09 -7.02 -2.30
N GLY A 113 -14.68 -7.51 -1.13
CA GLY A 113 -13.27 -7.77 -0.88
C GLY A 113 -13.06 -9.06 -0.11
N TYR A 114 -11.83 -9.55 -0.14
CA TYR A 114 -11.41 -10.73 0.59
C TYR A 114 -10.03 -10.47 1.20
N THR A 115 -9.80 -11.04 2.38
CA THR A 115 -8.53 -10.93 3.10
C THR A 115 -8.09 -12.30 3.60
N LEU A 116 -6.92 -12.75 3.14
CA LEU A 116 -6.25 -13.97 3.57
C LEU A 116 -5.13 -13.64 4.55
N MET A 117 -5.07 -14.33 5.69
CA MET A 117 -3.87 -14.30 6.53
C MET A 117 -2.92 -15.39 6.07
N LEU A 118 -1.70 -15.02 5.71
CA LEU A 118 -0.69 -15.98 5.29
C LEU A 118 0.05 -16.56 6.50
N PRO A 119 0.43 -17.86 6.45
CA PRO A 119 1.30 -18.42 7.47
C PRO A 119 2.66 -17.69 7.51
N PRO A 120 3.42 -17.77 8.61
CA PRO A 120 4.79 -17.28 8.66
C PRO A 120 5.65 -17.86 7.54
N LEU A 121 6.37 -17.00 6.83
CA LEU A 121 7.17 -17.36 5.66
C LEU A 121 8.64 -17.03 5.91
N ALA A 122 9.51 -17.91 5.46
CA ALA A 122 10.95 -17.71 5.50
C ALA A 122 11.52 -17.93 4.10
N VAL A 123 12.08 -16.87 3.51
CA VAL A 123 12.76 -16.89 2.21
C VAL A 123 14.22 -16.52 2.45
N GLY A 124 15.09 -17.53 2.52
CA GLY A 124 16.50 -17.34 2.85
C GLY A 124 16.70 -16.71 4.24
N VAL A 125 17.25 -15.50 4.29
CA VAL A 125 17.50 -14.74 5.53
C VAL A 125 16.33 -13.81 5.92
N LEU A 126 15.31 -13.69 5.06
CA LEU A 126 14.13 -12.87 5.28
C LEU A 126 13.01 -13.74 5.86
N THR A 127 12.44 -13.30 6.98
CA THR A 127 11.21 -13.86 7.54
C THR A 127 10.10 -12.82 7.46
N LEU A 128 8.93 -13.23 7.01
CA LEU A 128 7.70 -12.44 6.99
C LEU A 128 6.65 -13.10 7.90
N LYS A 129 5.99 -12.29 8.72
CA LYS A 129 4.93 -12.73 9.63
C LYS A 129 3.78 -11.75 9.60
N ASP A 130 2.60 -12.25 10.00
CA ASP A 130 1.38 -11.45 10.11
C ASP A 130 1.03 -10.76 8.78
N VAL A 131 1.27 -11.47 7.68
CA VAL A 131 1.03 -10.95 6.33
C VAL A 131 -0.44 -11.16 5.97
N GLY A 132 -1.19 -10.06 5.85
CA GLY A 132 -2.56 -10.09 5.34
C GLY A 132 -2.61 -9.79 3.85
N LEU A 133 -2.93 -10.76 3.01
CA LEU A 133 -3.16 -10.55 1.58
C LEU A 133 -4.61 -10.12 1.35
N GLY A 134 -4.83 -8.93 0.80
CA GLY A 134 -6.16 -8.40 0.52
C GLY A 134 -6.38 -8.11 -0.96
N ALA A 135 -7.59 -8.39 -1.44
CA ALA A 135 -8.08 -7.98 -2.76
C ALA A 135 -9.49 -7.42 -2.61
N ALA A 136 -9.80 -6.31 -3.27
CA ALA A 136 -11.12 -5.69 -3.22
C ALA A 136 -11.51 -5.08 -4.56
N LEU A 137 -12.77 -5.29 -4.95
CA LEU A 137 -13.45 -4.66 -6.07
C LEU A 137 -14.48 -3.67 -5.51
N SER A 138 -14.30 -2.39 -5.77
CA SER A 138 -15.26 -1.34 -5.45
C SER A 138 -15.99 -0.89 -6.72
N LEU A 139 -17.32 -1.03 -6.69
CA LEU A 139 -18.26 -0.62 -7.72
C LEU A 139 -19.08 0.56 -7.19
N PRO A 140 -18.73 1.81 -7.54
CA PRO A 140 -19.55 2.96 -7.17
C PRO A 140 -20.91 2.92 -7.91
N PHE A 141 -21.95 3.46 -7.27
CA PHE A 141 -23.30 3.55 -7.83
C PHE A 141 -23.60 4.88 -8.50
N GLY A 142 -22.71 5.87 -8.34
CA GLY A 142 -22.84 7.15 -9.02
C GLY A 142 -22.47 7.04 -10.51
N GLY A 143 -23.00 7.96 -11.31
CA GLY A 143 -22.71 8.06 -12.75
C GLY A 143 -21.70 9.16 -13.09
N GLY A 144 -20.96 9.66 -12.10
CA GLY A 144 -19.99 10.73 -12.29
C GLY A 144 -18.70 10.25 -12.96
N PRO A 145 -17.91 11.16 -13.54
CA PRO A 145 -16.57 10.83 -14.08
C PRO A 145 -15.60 10.26 -13.03
N GLU A 146 -15.88 10.48 -11.73
CA GLU A 146 -15.07 10.00 -10.61
C GLU A 146 -15.61 8.70 -9.98
N ASP A 147 -16.79 8.26 -10.41
CA ASP A 147 -17.42 7.00 -9.99
C ASP A 147 -16.96 5.86 -10.92
N LYS A 148 -15.66 5.56 -10.88
CA LYS A 148 -15.10 4.45 -11.65
C LYS A 148 -14.96 3.20 -10.79
N MET A 149 -15.12 2.05 -11.45
CA MET A 149 -14.77 0.76 -10.85
C MET A 149 -13.30 0.79 -10.43
N ARG A 150 -13.04 0.37 -9.19
CA ARG A 150 -11.71 0.30 -8.61
C ARG A 150 -11.40 -1.12 -8.19
N VAL A 151 -10.24 -1.62 -8.58
CA VAL A 151 -9.66 -2.87 -8.07
C VAL A 151 -8.48 -2.49 -7.18
N ARG A 152 -8.48 -3.01 -5.96
CA ARG A 152 -7.43 -2.79 -4.98
C ARG A 152 -6.82 -4.13 -4.58
N PHE A 153 -5.50 -4.14 -4.47
CA PHE A 153 -4.73 -5.22 -3.92
C PHE A 153 -3.84 -4.68 -2.81
N ASN A 154 -3.65 -5.43 -1.73
CA ASN A 154 -2.75 -5.04 -0.65
C ASN A 154 -2.04 -6.25 -0.01
N LEU A 155 -0.79 -6.02 0.38
CA LEU A 155 -0.01 -6.86 1.27
C LEU A 155 0.09 -6.14 2.61
N SER A 156 -0.83 -6.50 3.49
CA SER A 156 -1.12 -5.87 4.78
C SER A 156 -1.57 -4.43 4.63
N GLU A 157 -2.17 -3.89 5.69
CA GLU A 157 -2.71 -2.54 5.68
C GLU A 157 -1.80 -1.61 6.46
N ARG A 158 -1.87 -0.30 6.18
CA ARG A 158 -1.09 0.70 6.92
C ARG A 158 -1.33 0.62 8.45
N GLN A 159 -2.57 0.37 8.86
CA GLN A 159 -2.96 0.22 10.27
C GLN A 159 -2.55 -1.12 10.90
N ALA A 160 -2.23 -2.11 10.08
CA ALA A 160 -1.83 -3.45 10.51
C ALA A 160 -0.73 -3.95 9.56
N PRO A 161 0.49 -3.38 9.64
CA PRO A 161 1.59 -3.75 8.76
C PRO A 161 2.06 -5.17 9.05
N PHE A 162 2.62 -5.84 8.04
CA PHE A 162 3.29 -7.12 8.24
C PHE A 162 4.60 -6.92 9.00
N ASN A 163 5.03 -7.95 9.71
CA ASN A 163 6.32 -8.00 10.37
C ASN A 163 7.37 -8.60 9.45
N LEU A 164 8.52 -7.97 9.36
CA LEU A 164 9.66 -8.45 8.57
C LEU A 164 10.91 -8.56 9.44
N ALA A 165 11.70 -9.61 9.23
CA ALA A 165 12.99 -9.78 9.89
C ALA A 165 14.05 -10.23 8.89
N VAL A 166 15.20 -9.56 8.92
CA VAL A 166 16.40 -9.91 8.16
C VAL A 166 17.53 -10.11 9.16
N MET A 167 17.88 -11.38 9.42
CA MET A 167 18.86 -11.75 10.45
C MET A 167 18.48 -11.17 11.84
N ILE A 168 19.32 -10.27 12.39
CA ILE A 168 19.10 -9.60 13.68
C ILE A 168 18.25 -8.33 13.56
N PHE A 169 17.98 -7.88 12.34
CA PHE A 169 17.16 -6.70 12.09
C PHE A 169 15.70 -7.11 11.96
N ALA A 170 14.82 -6.35 12.60
CA ALA A 170 13.38 -6.54 12.55
C ALA A 170 12.69 -5.23 12.23
N GLY A 171 11.48 -5.31 11.72
CA GLY A 171 10.63 -4.17 11.41
C GLY A 171 9.34 -4.63 10.77
N GLY A 172 8.87 -3.87 9.80
CA GLY A 172 7.61 -4.17 9.14
C GLY A 172 7.31 -3.26 7.97
N GLY A 173 6.17 -3.50 7.35
CA GLY A 173 5.76 -2.71 6.20
C GLY A 173 4.36 -3.05 5.72
N PHE A 174 3.98 -2.39 4.65
CA PHE A 174 2.76 -2.69 3.92
C PHE A 174 2.94 -2.27 2.46
N PHE A 175 2.12 -2.86 1.60
CA PHE A 175 2.03 -2.50 0.19
C PHE A 175 0.57 -2.48 -0.22
N ALA A 176 0.15 -1.47 -0.97
CA ALA A 176 -1.18 -1.39 -1.53
C ALA A 176 -1.14 -0.73 -2.91
N ILE A 177 -1.92 -1.27 -3.83
CA ILE A 177 -2.11 -0.73 -5.17
C ILE A 177 -3.61 -0.70 -5.48
N SER A 178 -4.07 0.40 -6.07
CA SER A 178 -5.45 0.60 -6.51
C SER A 178 -5.46 1.08 -7.94
N LEU A 179 -6.24 0.38 -8.77
CA LEU A 179 -6.41 0.67 -10.18
C LEU A 179 -7.87 1.02 -10.44
N GLY A 180 -8.08 2.08 -11.22
CA GLY A 180 -9.35 2.40 -11.83
C GLY A 180 -9.43 1.81 -13.24
N ALA A 181 -10.60 1.94 -13.87
CA ALA A 181 -10.80 1.55 -15.28
C ALA A 181 -9.84 2.28 -16.26
N ASP A 182 -9.30 3.43 -15.87
CA ASP A 182 -8.39 4.27 -16.64
C ASP A 182 -6.90 4.05 -16.33
N GLY A 183 -6.57 3.19 -15.36
CA GLY A 183 -5.19 2.84 -15.00
C GLY A 183 -4.90 2.93 -13.52
N LEU A 184 -3.63 3.12 -13.18
CA LEU A 184 -3.19 3.29 -11.78
C LEU A 184 -3.84 4.52 -11.16
N GLU A 185 -4.48 4.35 -10.01
CA GLU A 185 -4.98 5.48 -9.20
C GLU A 185 -4.05 5.77 -8.03
N VAL A 186 -3.72 4.74 -7.24
CA VAL A 186 -2.87 4.87 -6.05
C VAL A 186 -1.92 3.68 -5.96
N LEU A 187 -0.63 3.95 -5.74
CA LEU A 187 0.35 2.98 -5.30
C LEU A 187 0.95 3.49 -3.99
N GLU A 188 0.97 2.65 -2.96
CA GLU A 188 1.47 2.99 -1.63
C GLU A 188 2.31 1.84 -1.09
N ILE A 189 3.51 2.14 -0.62
CA ILE A 189 4.41 1.16 -0.01
C ILE A 189 5.18 1.81 1.14
N ALA A 190 5.30 1.08 2.24
CA ALA A 190 6.20 1.43 3.33
C ALA A 190 6.97 0.21 3.77
N LEU A 191 8.27 0.38 4.00
CA LEU A 191 9.13 -0.63 4.59
C LEU A 191 10.02 0.04 5.62
N GLU A 192 10.10 -0.56 6.79
CA GLU A 192 10.98 -0.14 7.87
C GLU A 192 11.66 -1.35 8.48
N PHE A 193 12.95 -1.24 8.78
CA PHE A 193 13.71 -2.26 9.47
C PHE A 193 14.79 -1.64 10.34
N GLY A 194 15.18 -2.36 11.38
CA GLY A 194 16.17 -1.86 12.30
C GLY A 194 16.52 -2.85 13.40
N GLY A 195 17.37 -2.39 14.30
CA GLY A 195 17.88 -3.19 15.41
C GLY A 195 17.56 -2.52 16.73
N SER A 196 17.42 -3.33 17.77
CA SER A 196 17.39 -2.83 19.14
C SER A 196 18.23 -3.71 20.05
N ALA A 197 18.78 -3.09 21.08
CA ALA A 197 19.51 -3.77 22.13
C ALA A 197 19.10 -3.16 23.47
N SER A 198 18.87 -4.00 24.46
CA SER A 198 18.55 -3.57 25.82
C SER A 198 19.36 -4.37 26.82
N LEU A 199 19.61 -3.76 27.98
CA LEU A 199 20.32 -4.36 29.10
C LEU A 199 19.58 -3.99 30.39
N ASP A 200 19.45 -4.96 31.28
CA ASP A 200 18.93 -4.79 32.63
C ASP A 200 19.92 -5.39 33.62
N ILE A 201 20.38 -4.57 34.57
CA ILE A 201 21.29 -4.96 35.65
C ILE A 201 20.62 -4.87 37.04
N GLY A 202 19.29 -4.84 37.08
CA GLY A 202 18.44 -4.79 38.28
C GLY A 202 18.30 -3.39 38.87
N VAL A 203 19.40 -2.67 39.06
CA VAL A 203 19.37 -1.28 39.58
C VAL A 203 19.14 -0.23 38.49
N ALA A 204 19.45 -0.59 37.24
CA ALA A 204 19.24 0.24 36.07
C ALA A 204 18.94 -0.64 34.85
N SER A 205 18.05 -0.15 34.00
CA SER A 205 17.74 -0.75 32.71
C SER A 205 17.80 0.31 31.62
N GLY A 206 18.26 -0.07 30.44
CA GLY A 206 18.37 0.86 29.33
C GLY A 206 18.36 0.14 28.00
N GLY A 207 18.03 0.86 26.95
CA GLY A 207 17.99 0.30 25.62
C GLY A 207 18.17 1.35 24.55
N ILE A 208 18.64 0.88 23.40
CA ILE A 208 18.73 1.66 22.17
C ILE A 208 17.98 0.93 21.06
N SER A 209 17.41 1.70 20.16
CA SER A 209 16.84 1.20 18.91
C SER A 209 17.21 2.14 17.78
N VAL A 210 17.50 1.57 16.62
CA VAL A 210 17.75 2.29 15.38
C VAL A 210 16.90 1.64 14.31
N MET A 211 16.01 2.40 13.70
CA MET A 211 15.18 1.93 12.59
C MET A 211 15.33 2.88 11.41
N ALA A 212 15.43 2.31 10.22
CA ALA A 212 15.46 3.04 8.96
C ALA A 212 14.30 2.55 8.11
N GLY A 213 13.65 3.46 7.41
CA GLY A 213 12.54 3.11 6.56
C GLY A 213 12.33 4.10 5.45
N PHE A 214 11.48 3.70 4.52
CA PHE A 214 10.97 4.59 3.50
C PHE A 214 9.47 4.40 3.33
N TYR A 215 8.86 5.46 2.86
CA TYR A 215 7.46 5.53 2.49
C TYR A 215 7.38 6.12 1.09
N PHE A 216 6.70 5.43 0.20
CA PHE A 216 6.47 5.89 -1.16
C PHE A 216 4.97 5.83 -1.48
N LYS A 217 4.45 6.91 -2.05
CA LYS A 217 3.08 7.00 -2.53
C LYS A 217 3.02 7.73 -3.85
N LEU A 218 2.29 7.15 -4.80
CA LEU A 218 1.98 7.71 -6.10
C LEU A 218 0.46 7.80 -6.23
N GLU A 219 -0.07 8.97 -6.50
CA GLU A 219 -1.48 9.21 -6.81
C GLU A 219 -1.56 9.81 -8.22
N ARG A 220 -2.48 9.31 -9.05
CA ARG A 220 -2.59 9.69 -10.47
C ARG A 220 -3.69 10.71 -10.78
N ASN A 221 -4.52 11.07 -9.80
CA ASN A 221 -5.57 12.07 -9.94
C ASN A 221 -5.90 12.71 -8.58
N PRO A 222 -5.35 13.89 -8.25
CA PRO A 222 -4.37 14.63 -9.05
C PRO A 222 -2.97 13.99 -8.95
N ASP A 223 -2.14 14.15 -9.99
CA ASP A 223 -0.75 13.65 -10.01
C ASP A 223 0.05 14.14 -8.80
N ARG A 224 0.41 13.21 -7.92
CA ARG A 224 1.22 13.45 -6.73
C ARG A 224 2.18 12.30 -6.49
N ILE A 225 3.42 12.65 -6.21
CA ILE A 225 4.46 11.70 -5.82
C ILE A 225 4.95 12.11 -4.44
N GLU A 226 4.97 11.18 -3.51
CA GLU A 226 5.55 11.37 -2.19
C GLU A 226 6.55 10.25 -1.92
N LEU A 227 7.82 10.62 -1.69
CA LEU A 227 8.86 9.73 -1.25
C LEU A 227 9.46 10.29 0.03
N THR A 228 9.36 9.57 1.13
CA THR A 228 9.95 9.96 2.41
C THR A 228 10.85 8.84 2.89
N ALA A 229 12.14 9.10 2.97
CA ALA A 229 13.09 8.23 3.65
C ALA A 229 13.36 8.79 5.05
N TYR A 230 13.45 7.93 6.06
CA TYR A 230 13.66 8.38 7.43
C TYR A 230 14.50 7.40 8.24
N ILE A 231 15.16 7.92 9.27
CA ILE A 231 15.90 7.18 10.28
C ILE A 231 15.43 7.66 11.65
N ARG A 232 15.05 6.72 12.50
CA ARG A 232 14.70 6.96 13.91
C ARG A 232 15.68 6.26 14.82
N LEU A 233 16.25 7.00 15.77
CA LEU A 233 17.06 6.47 16.85
C LEU A 233 16.36 6.79 18.16
N ASN A 234 16.12 5.78 18.98
CA ASN A 234 15.60 5.97 20.33
C ASN A 234 16.58 5.38 21.33
N GLY A 235 16.80 6.08 22.43
CA GLY A 235 17.53 5.61 23.59
C GLY A 235 16.71 5.89 24.84
N TYR A 236 16.70 4.95 25.78
CA TYR A 236 16.15 5.20 27.11
C TYR A 236 17.02 4.58 28.19
N LEU A 237 16.96 5.20 29.38
CA LEU A 237 17.61 4.74 30.59
C LEU A 237 16.65 4.96 31.76
N SER A 238 16.41 3.91 32.53
CA SER A 238 15.65 3.92 33.77
C SER A 238 16.55 3.47 34.92
N VAL A 239 16.57 4.23 36.02
CA VAL A 239 17.34 3.90 37.22
C VAL A 239 16.37 3.78 38.39
N LEU A 240 16.29 2.57 38.97
CA LEU A 240 15.42 2.21 40.09
C LEU A 240 13.92 2.53 39.87
N GLY A 241 13.50 2.77 38.63
CA GLY A 241 12.16 3.29 38.31
C GLY A 241 11.90 4.73 38.79
N ILE A 242 12.91 5.41 39.32
CA ILE A 242 12.80 6.76 39.90
C ILE A 242 13.22 7.83 38.87
N ILE A 243 14.26 7.54 38.10
CA ILE A 243 14.82 8.46 37.11
C ILE A 243 14.68 7.80 35.75
N ASN A 244 14.00 8.46 34.81
CA ASN A 244 13.88 8.04 33.42
C ASN A 244 14.41 9.13 32.50
N ILE A 245 15.31 8.76 31.60
CA ILE A 245 15.83 9.62 30.55
C ILE A 245 15.50 8.95 29.22
N SER A 246 14.88 9.69 28.30
CA SER A 246 14.69 9.23 26.93
C SER A 246 15.18 10.27 25.92
N VAL A 247 15.78 9.77 24.84
CA VAL A 247 16.24 10.55 23.71
C VAL A 247 15.65 9.92 22.45
N GLU A 248 14.97 10.75 21.66
CA GLU A 248 14.47 10.41 20.34
C GLU A 248 15.15 11.33 19.33
N PHE A 249 15.77 10.73 18.32
CA PHE A 249 16.30 11.41 17.16
C PHE A 249 15.55 10.90 15.93
N TYR A 250 15.00 11.83 15.15
CA TYR A 250 14.26 11.53 13.93
C TYR A 250 14.77 12.40 12.80
N LEU A 251 15.33 11.76 11.77
CA LEU A 251 15.81 12.39 10.55
C LEU A 251 14.95 11.91 9.39
N GLU A 252 14.33 12.84 8.67
CA GLU A 252 13.55 12.56 7.47
C GLU A 252 14.02 13.39 6.28
N LEU A 253 13.95 12.79 5.10
CA LEU A 253 14.10 13.43 3.81
C LEU A 253 12.87 13.10 2.98
N SER A 254 12.05 14.11 2.70
CA SER A 254 10.77 13.97 2.01
C SER A 254 10.78 14.74 0.69
N TYR A 255 10.62 14.04 -0.41
CA TYR A 255 10.34 14.57 -1.73
C TYR A 255 8.85 14.51 -2.00
N LYS A 256 8.27 15.65 -2.40
CA LYS A 256 6.86 15.75 -2.79
C LYS A 256 6.75 16.46 -4.12
N GLU A 257 6.11 15.82 -5.09
CA GLU A 257 5.73 16.42 -6.36
C GLU A 257 4.21 16.68 -6.36
N PHE A 258 3.83 17.86 -6.83
CA PHE A 258 2.46 18.34 -6.91
C PHE A 258 2.06 18.57 -8.37
N PRO A 259 0.75 18.66 -8.66
CA PRO A 259 0.25 18.94 -9.99
C PRO A 259 0.88 20.20 -10.58
N GLY A 260 1.29 20.11 -11.85
CA GLY A 260 1.96 21.21 -12.56
C GLY A 260 3.48 21.26 -12.36
N GLY A 261 4.13 20.12 -12.06
CA GLY A 261 5.59 19.98 -12.03
C GLY A 261 6.28 20.66 -10.85
N LYS A 262 5.52 21.13 -9.86
CA LYS A 262 6.08 21.73 -8.64
C LYS A 262 6.56 20.64 -7.72
N SER A 263 7.84 20.64 -7.41
CA SER A 263 8.43 19.69 -6.48
C SER A 263 8.97 20.37 -5.24
N LYS A 264 9.08 19.62 -4.15
CA LYS A 264 9.62 20.10 -2.89
C LYS A 264 10.37 18.98 -2.20
N LEU A 265 11.65 19.21 -1.95
CA LEU A 265 12.49 18.37 -1.11
C LEU A 265 12.61 19.03 0.26
N THR A 266 12.21 18.34 1.32
CA THR A 266 12.29 18.81 2.70
C THR A 266 13.13 17.84 3.51
N GLY A 267 14.26 18.31 4.04
CA GLY A 267 15.03 17.60 5.05
C GLY A 267 14.69 18.14 6.44
N ARG A 268 14.33 17.26 7.38
CA ARG A 268 14.04 17.64 8.76
C ARG A 268 14.75 16.71 9.73
N ALA A 269 15.41 17.29 10.72
CA ALA A 269 16.03 16.58 11.83
C ALA A 269 15.41 17.08 13.15
N THR A 270 14.91 16.16 13.95
CA THR A 270 14.27 16.45 15.23
C THR A 270 14.97 15.66 16.33
N VAL A 271 15.33 16.35 17.41
CA VAL A 271 15.86 15.72 18.63
C VAL A 271 14.95 16.08 19.79
N THR A 272 14.42 15.07 20.47
CA THR A 272 13.60 15.21 21.65
C THR A 272 14.30 14.55 22.81
N VAL A 273 14.58 15.30 23.87
CA VAL A 273 15.15 14.79 25.11
C VAL A 273 14.13 14.98 26.22
N LYS A 274 13.73 13.89 26.88
CA LYS A 274 12.85 13.93 28.03
C LYS A 274 13.58 13.40 29.25
N VAL A 275 13.48 14.13 30.36
CA VAL A 275 13.98 13.72 31.67
C VAL A 275 12.82 13.70 32.64
N GLU A 276 12.66 12.61 33.36
CA GLU A 276 11.60 12.37 34.33
C GLU A 276 12.22 11.89 35.65
N VAL A 277 11.80 12.53 36.74
CA VAL A 277 12.25 12.24 38.11
C VAL A 277 11.03 12.17 39.01
N LEU A 278 10.72 10.99 39.55
CA LEU A 278 9.53 10.71 40.36
C LEU A 278 8.23 11.11 39.66
N PHE A 279 7.68 12.28 40.00
CA PHE A 279 6.41 12.80 39.48
C PHE A 279 6.59 14.04 38.59
N PHE A 280 7.85 14.44 38.34
CA PHE A 280 8.19 15.61 37.54
C PHE A 280 8.85 15.19 36.24
N SER A 281 8.45 15.83 35.14
CA SER A 281 9.08 15.61 33.83
C SER A 281 9.32 16.92 33.10
N ALA A 282 10.46 17.02 32.42
CA ALA A 282 10.77 18.11 31.50
C ALA A 282 11.18 17.52 30.14
N SER A 283 10.76 18.18 29.06
CA SER A 283 11.08 17.78 27.69
C SER A 283 11.62 18.96 26.91
N VAL A 284 12.73 18.76 26.20
CA VAL A 284 13.31 19.73 25.26
C VAL A 284 13.25 19.13 23.86
N LYS A 285 12.67 19.88 22.93
CA LYS A 285 12.55 19.49 21.52
C LYS A 285 13.28 20.51 20.65
N MET A 286 14.23 20.04 19.87
CA MET A 286 14.96 20.85 18.88
C MET A 286 14.64 20.32 17.48
N THR A 287 14.37 21.20 16.53
CA THR A 287 14.03 20.83 15.16
C THR A 287 14.79 21.73 14.20
N VAL A 288 15.51 21.12 13.27
CA VAL A 288 16.17 21.80 12.15
C VAL A 288 15.50 21.34 10.87
N GLU A 289 15.14 22.29 10.02
CA GLU A 289 14.46 22.01 8.76
C GLU A 289 15.13 22.80 7.63
N ARG A 290 15.36 22.13 6.50
CA ARG A 290 15.84 22.71 5.25
C ARG A 290 14.87 22.32 4.14
N LYS A 291 14.48 23.28 3.31
CA LYS A 291 13.56 23.09 2.19
C LYS A 291 14.24 23.53 0.90
N PHE A 292 14.11 22.70 -0.12
CA PHE A 292 14.44 23.01 -1.50
C PHE A 292 13.14 22.89 -2.29
N SER A 293 12.71 23.98 -2.92
CA SER A 293 11.58 23.96 -3.84
C SER A 293 12.16 23.81 -5.25
N GLY A 294 11.61 22.90 -6.04
CA GLY A 294 11.87 22.80 -7.47
C GLY A 294 10.66 23.29 -8.25
N ASN A 295 10.88 24.17 -9.21
CA ASN A 295 9.91 24.56 -10.22
C ASN A 295 10.27 23.92 -11.57
N ALA A 296 9.28 23.72 -12.45
CA ALA A 296 9.54 23.21 -13.81
C ALA A 296 10.40 24.18 -14.66
N ASP A 297 10.48 25.44 -14.24
CA ASP A 297 11.32 26.48 -14.85
C ASP A 297 12.72 26.59 -14.20
N ASP A 298 13.00 25.80 -13.16
CA ASP A 298 14.33 25.82 -12.55
C ASP A 298 15.31 25.10 -13.48
N PRO A 299 16.47 25.72 -13.80
CA PRO A 299 17.45 25.11 -14.68
C PRO A 299 17.92 23.78 -14.08
N THR A 300 17.92 22.75 -14.91
CA THR A 300 18.40 21.42 -14.56
C THR A 300 19.88 21.48 -14.16
N PHE A 301 20.36 20.51 -13.39
CA PHE A 301 21.78 20.42 -13.02
C PHE A 301 22.71 20.49 -14.25
N SER A 302 22.28 19.91 -15.37
CA SER A 302 22.97 19.97 -16.67
C SER A 302 22.97 21.35 -17.33
N GLU A 303 22.01 22.21 -17.02
CA GLU A 303 21.95 23.60 -17.52
C GLU A 303 22.71 24.58 -16.63
N MET A 304 23.01 24.19 -15.39
CA MET A 304 23.72 25.03 -14.41
C MET A 304 25.21 24.74 -14.30
N LEU A 305 25.68 23.57 -14.75
CA LEU A 305 27.07 23.14 -14.62
C LEU A 305 27.60 22.63 -15.96
N GLU A 306 28.64 23.30 -16.45
CA GLU A 306 29.45 22.78 -17.54
C GLU A 306 30.43 21.73 -17.01
N PRO A 307 30.87 20.75 -17.82
CA PRO A 307 31.86 19.76 -17.39
C PRO A 307 33.16 20.36 -16.81
N GLY A 308 33.50 21.60 -17.17
CA GLY A 308 34.64 22.37 -16.64
C GLY A 308 34.47 22.83 -15.20
N ASP A 309 33.25 23.17 -14.78
CA ASP A 309 32.95 23.73 -13.44
C ASP A 309 33.22 22.70 -12.33
N TRP A 310 33.12 21.41 -12.66
CA TRP A 310 33.45 20.32 -11.73
C TRP A 310 34.93 20.28 -11.37
N PHE A 311 35.82 20.64 -12.31
CA PHE A 311 37.26 20.68 -12.07
C PHE A 311 37.64 21.89 -11.21
N GLU A 312 37.05 23.07 -11.46
CA GLU A 312 37.25 24.25 -10.61
C GLU A 312 36.74 24.02 -9.17
N TYR A 313 35.57 23.38 -9.00
CA TYR A 313 35.09 23.01 -7.68
C TYR A 313 36.04 22.05 -6.96
N GLY A 314 36.60 21.06 -7.67
CA GLY A 314 37.58 20.13 -7.12
C GLY A 314 38.87 20.80 -6.66
N GLU A 315 39.35 21.82 -7.38
CA GLU A 315 40.55 22.57 -6.99
C GLU A 315 40.32 23.50 -5.78
N ALA A 316 39.10 23.99 -5.56
CA ALA A 316 38.79 24.85 -4.41
C ALA A 316 38.87 24.13 -3.04
N PHE A 317 38.91 22.80 -3.02
CA PHE A 317 39.05 21.96 -1.82
C PHE A 317 40.37 21.17 -1.77
N ALA A 318 41.29 21.41 -2.70
CA ALA A 318 42.66 20.89 -2.69
C ALA A 318 43.62 21.85 -1.95
#